data_AF-A0AAF0EHY1-F1
#
_entry.id   AF-A0AAF0EHY1-F1
#
_cell.length_a   1.000
_cell.length_b   1.000
_cell.length_c   1.000
_cell.angle_alpha   90.00
_cell.angle_beta   90.00
_cell.angle_gamma   90.00
#
_symmetry.space_group_name_H-M   'P 1'
#
loop_
_entity.id
_entity.type
_entity.pdbx_description
1 polymer ?
#
loop_
_entity_poly.entity_id
_entity_poly.type
_entity_poly.pdbx_seq_one_letter_code
_entity_poly.pdbx_strand_id
1 'polypeptide(L)'
;MPVMIAEYGCMNSRAIHLLRMVLEQLTAIAFAVKPGSMAISESQNSVSTPSHRATMTGLVKETADTINFVVLHEDMTNSDFRWFQQVLDTHPESYLDPMWQSSQTPSLQSAIYNAFVARPFGSRIVPPDSLNVGFSLMDLHWIHSPATDISLPTVAHAELTMSLNARAREFRRGGVFVLAFIARTEETNDESIIERQYSRMNCFQEETDLTNSSRPKLFPAAVSEQDIPIKPSNTSPLSEKPHRDIWTAMSDMIVPCLQRLVSCGMMKIDVARSMLTLPMYPRTASQTLRVLEKFSDIWTLEWSCGLGRSDTHEIVSELGEKVSLESEPDTLRLPQPAWMALKTGKILPSAYNEHVINMFKNLYETHFRVVLRERGKLNKGAVEFILDSLWDVLRSRMGDPQTCPLADCELEVQLIALRRL
;
A
#
# COMPACT_ATOMS: atom_id res chain seq x y z
N MET A 1 13.31 -1.78 -29.42
CA MET A 1 12.26 -2.51 -28.69
C MET A 1 11.70 -1.54 -27.66
N PRO A 2 10.37 -1.41 -27.51
CA PRO A 2 9.80 -0.46 -26.55
C PRO A 2 10.16 -0.85 -25.11
N VAL A 3 10.24 0.15 -24.24
CA VAL A 3 10.35 -0.05 -22.80
C VAL A 3 8.95 -0.30 -22.24
N MET A 4 8.74 -1.51 -21.74
CA MET A 4 7.46 -1.96 -21.18
C MET A 4 7.43 -1.67 -19.68
N ILE A 5 6.43 -0.92 -19.24
CA ILE A 5 6.17 -0.55 -17.85
C ILE A 5 4.81 -1.10 -17.45
N ALA A 6 4.68 -1.72 -16.28
CA ALA A 6 3.40 -2.20 -15.78
C ALA A 6 3.08 -1.63 -14.40
N GLU A 7 1.83 -1.24 -14.20
CA GLU A 7 1.25 -0.89 -12.90
C GLU A 7 0.20 -1.95 -12.55
N TYR A 8 0.40 -2.65 -11.44
CA TYR A 8 -0.50 -3.68 -10.94
C TYR A 8 -1.37 -3.13 -9.80
N GLY A 9 -2.69 -3.31 -9.90
CA GLY A 9 -3.67 -2.70 -8.99
C GLY A 9 -3.86 -1.21 -9.23
N CYS A 10 -3.93 -0.77 -10.50
CA CYS A 10 -3.92 0.64 -10.88
C CYS A 10 -5.07 1.48 -10.29
N MET A 11 -6.22 0.87 -9.97
CA MET A 11 -7.38 1.55 -9.39
C MET A 11 -7.14 1.94 -7.93
N ASN A 12 -6.33 1.15 -7.21
CA ASN A 12 -5.93 1.42 -5.83
C ASN A 12 -4.64 2.24 -5.77
N SER A 13 -3.81 2.13 -6.80
CA SER A 13 -2.51 2.77 -6.89
C SER A 13 -2.58 4.30 -7.06
N ARG A 14 -1.44 4.94 -6.78
CA ARG A 14 -1.17 6.36 -6.98
C ARG A 14 0.06 6.57 -7.86
N ALA A 15 0.42 5.58 -8.69
CA ALA A 15 1.64 5.64 -9.49
C ALA A 15 1.59 6.70 -10.59
N ILE A 16 0.43 7.28 -10.91
CA ILE A 16 0.31 8.39 -11.88
C ILE A 16 1.32 9.51 -11.60
N HIS A 17 1.54 9.85 -10.33
CA HIS A 17 2.48 10.89 -9.90
C HIS A 17 3.95 10.50 -10.08
N LEU A 18 4.24 9.19 -10.16
CA LEU A 18 5.59 8.65 -10.31
C LEU A 18 5.95 8.40 -11.77
N LEU A 19 4.97 8.05 -12.61
CA LEU A 19 5.23 7.62 -13.99
C LEU A 19 5.93 8.68 -14.82
N ARG A 20 5.61 9.97 -14.66
CA ARG A 20 6.33 11.06 -15.33
C ARG A 20 7.82 11.05 -14.98
N MET A 21 8.15 11.03 -13.68
CA MET A 21 9.54 11.00 -13.21
C MET A 21 10.27 9.75 -13.72
N VAL A 22 9.61 8.59 -13.71
CA VAL A 22 10.19 7.34 -14.22
C VAL A 22 10.49 7.45 -15.70
N LEU A 23 9.55 7.96 -16.51
CA LEU A 23 9.73 8.14 -17.95
C LEU A 23 10.84 9.13 -18.27
N GLU A 24 10.94 10.24 -17.53
CA GLU A 24 12.01 11.23 -17.66
C GLU A 24 13.39 10.59 -17.41
N GLN A 25 13.53 9.85 -16.31
CA GLN A 25 14.78 9.18 -15.97
C GLN A 25 15.17 8.11 -17.01
N LEU A 26 14.21 7.30 -17.45
CA LEU A 26 14.46 6.28 -18.48
C LEU A 26 14.83 6.92 -19.82
N THR A 27 14.21 8.05 -20.16
CA THR A 27 14.57 8.83 -21.35
C THR A 27 15.99 9.36 -21.23
N ALA A 28 16.36 9.97 -20.11
CA ALA A 28 17.71 10.47 -19.86
C ALA A 28 18.75 9.36 -19.98
N ILE A 29 18.51 8.18 -19.38
CA ILE A 29 19.40 7.01 -19.48
C ILE A 29 19.55 6.56 -20.93
N ALA A 30 18.45 6.43 -21.67
CA ALA A 30 18.47 5.94 -23.04
C ALA A 30 19.28 6.85 -23.98
N PHE A 31 19.24 8.17 -23.77
CA PHE A 31 19.99 9.13 -24.59
C PHE A 31 21.40 9.44 -24.07
N ALA A 32 21.69 9.16 -22.80
CA ALA A 32 23.05 9.24 -22.27
C ALA A 32 23.96 8.11 -22.80
N VAL A 33 23.39 6.92 -23.03
CA VAL A 33 24.10 5.78 -23.62
C VAL A 33 24.27 6.01 -25.13
N LYS A 34 25.37 6.65 -25.54
CA LYS A 34 25.69 6.80 -26.98
C LYS A 34 25.76 5.43 -27.68
N PRO A 35 25.23 5.28 -28.91
CA PRO A 35 25.18 4.02 -29.67
C PRO A 35 26.55 3.51 -30.18
N GLY A 36 27.67 3.94 -29.60
CA GLY A 36 29.02 3.45 -29.92
C GLY A 36 29.48 2.26 -29.07
N SER A 37 28.80 1.95 -27.96
CA SER A 37 29.25 0.90 -27.00
C SER A 37 28.60 -0.48 -27.21
N MET A 38 27.71 -0.65 -28.19
CA MET A 38 27.13 -1.94 -28.57
C MET A 38 27.70 -2.49 -29.90
N ALA A 39 28.87 -2.02 -30.33
CA ALA A 39 29.59 -2.67 -31.42
C ALA A 39 30.34 -3.88 -30.86
N ILE A 40 29.79 -5.06 -31.11
CA ILE A 40 30.47 -6.34 -30.93
C ILE A 40 31.84 -6.26 -31.60
N SER A 41 32.86 -6.61 -30.84
CA SER A 41 34.23 -6.79 -31.29
C SER A 41 34.30 -7.91 -32.33
N GLU A 42 34.25 -7.56 -33.61
CA GLU A 42 34.76 -8.41 -34.68
C GLU A 42 36.02 -7.79 -35.28
N SER A 43 37.08 -8.58 -35.15
CA SER A 43 38.45 -8.32 -35.58
C SER A 43 38.57 -8.23 -37.10
N GLN A 44 39.14 -7.11 -37.55
CA GLN A 44 40.07 -6.91 -38.68
C GLN A 44 39.80 -7.49 -40.08
N ASN A 45 40.02 -6.59 -41.05
CA ASN A 45 40.38 -6.77 -42.47
C ASN A 45 39.26 -6.87 -43.52
N SER A 46 38.82 -5.72 -44.02
CA SER A 46 38.84 -5.42 -45.46
C SER A 46 38.47 -3.97 -45.77
N VAL A 47 39.16 -3.39 -46.74
CA VAL A 47 38.99 -2.03 -47.27
C VAL A 47 37.70 -1.92 -48.10
N SER A 48 37.07 -0.74 -48.02
CA SER A 48 36.09 -0.13 -48.95
C SER A 48 34.62 -0.60 -48.93
N THR A 49 33.76 0.20 -48.28
CA THR A 49 32.66 1.03 -48.88
C THR A 49 31.64 1.39 -47.78
N PRO A 50 31.05 2.60 -47.76
CA PRO A 50 30.00 2.91 -46.81
C PRO A 50 28.75 2.12 -47.21
N SER A 51 28.48 1.05 -46.47
CA SER A 51 27.21 0.31 -46.52
C SER A 51 26.08 1.24 -46.07
N HIS A 52 25.53 2.00 -47.01
CA HIS A 52 24.18 2.53 -46.90
C HIS A 52 23.24 1.33 -46.74
N ARG A 53 22.75 1.11 -45.52
CA ARG A 53 21.66 0.19 -45.24
C ARG A 53 20.40 0.76 -45.91
N ALA A 54 20.17 0.37 -47.15
CA ALA A 54 18.96 0.70 -47.88
C ALA A 54 17.79 -0.08 -47.27
N THR A 55 16.95 0.59 -46.49
CA THR A 55 15.63 0.08 -46.10
C THR A 55 14.72 0.14 -47.32
N MET A 56 14.35 -1.04 -47.83
CA MET A 56 13.45 -1.26 -48.98
C MET A 56 11.98 -1.02 -48.62
N THR A 57 11.68 0.09 -47.98
CA THR A 57 10.33 0.67 -47.80
C THR A 57 10.53 2.12 -47.38
N GLY A 58 10.01 3.07 -48.13
CA GLY A 58 10.14 4.52 -47.90
C GLY A 58 9.42 5.03 -46.66
N LEU A 59 9.77 4.52 -45.47
CA LEU A 59 9.50 5.15 -44.19
C LEU A 59 10.75 5.89 -43.73
N VAL A 60 10.53 7.13 -43.33
CA VAL A 60 11.53 8.12 -42.97
C VAL A 60 12.48 7.56 -41.90
N LYS A 61 13.76 7.90 -42.04
CA LYS A 61 14.89 7.68 -41.12
C LYS A 61 14.67 8.22 -39.69
N GLU A 62 13.52 8.84 -39.40
CA GLU A 62 13.17 9.60 -38.19
C GLU A 62 12.81 8.73 -36.97
N THR A 63 12.52 7.45 -37.14
CA THR A 63 12.10 6.58 -36.01
C THR A 63 13.22 5.76 -35.39
N ALA A 64 14.45 5.85 -35.92
CA ALA A 64 15.59 5.12 -35.39
C ALA A 64 16.14 5.73 -34.09
N ASP A 65 15.84 7.01 -33.84
CA ASP A 65 16.35 7.78 -32.70
C ASP A 65 15.30 8.01 -31.60
N THR A 66 14.10 7.40 -31.70
CA THR A 66 13.02 7.58 -30.71
C THR A 66 12.83 6.36 -29.83
N ILE A 67 12.89 6.56 -28.51
CA ILE A 67 12.52 5.57 -27.51
C ILE A 67 11.00 5.52 -27.39
N ASN A 68 10.41 4.33 -27.45
CA ASN A 68 8.98 4.13 -27.25
C ASN A 68 8.71 3.49 -25.90
N PHE A 69 7.68 3.95 -25.20
CA PHE A 69 7.22 3.43 -23.93
C PHE A 69 5.83 2.83 -24.07
N VAL A 70 5.61 1.69 -23.43
CA VAL A 70 4.28 1.11 -23.28
C VAL A 70 3.97 1.00 -21.79
N VAL A 71 2.94 1.70 -21.33
CA VAL A 71 2.48 1.70 -19.94
C VAL A 71 1.21 0.86 -19.84
N LEU A 72 1.31 -0.26 -19.14
CA LEU A 72 0.22 -1.20 -18.91
C LEU A 72 -0.37 -0.98 -17.52
N HIS A 73 -1.66 -0.71 -17.47
CA HIS A 73 -2.41 -0.59 -16.22
C HIS A 73 -3.26 -1.83 -16.02
N GLU A 74 -2.94 -2.59 -14.99
CA GLU A 74 -3.59 -3.84 -14.64
C GLU A 74 -4.44 -3.68 -13.39
N ASP A 75 -5.61 -4.29 -13.41
CA ASP A 75 -6.50 -4.38 -12.26
C ASP A 75 -7.47 -5.55 -12.42
N MET A 76 -8.31 -5.76 -11.40
CA MET A 76 -9.27 -6.86 -11.34
C MET A 76 -10.23 -6.90 -12.53
N THR A 77 -10.77 -8.07 -12.83
CA THR A 77 -11.57 -8.34 -14.03
C THR A 77 -12.84 -7.48 -14.18
N ASN A 78 -13.34 -6.94 -13.07
CA ASN A 78 -14.54 -6.12 -12.97
C ASN A 78 -14.23 -4.62 -12.76
N SER A 79 -12.96 -4.21 -12.85
CA SER A 79 -12.57 -2.81 -12.73
C SER A 79 -13.07 -1.96 -13.88
N ASP A 80 -13.53 -0.76 -13.56
CA ASP A 80 -14.00 0.22 -14.53
C ASP A 80 -12.86 1.19 -14.90
N PHE A 81 -12.10 0.82 -15.94
CA PHE A 81 -10.98 1.63 -16.43
C PHE A 81 -11.40 2.96 -17.07
N ARG A 82 -12.69 3.20 -17.36
CA ARG A 82 -13.12 4.45 -18.00
C ARG A 82 -12.84 5.65 -17.13
N TRP A 83 -13.05 5.52 -15.82
CA TRP A 83 -12.72 6.57 -14.86
C TRP A 83 -11.23 6.85 -14.84
N PHE A 84 -10.40 5.79 -14.80
CA PHE A 84 -8.96 5.95 -14.75
C PHE A 84 -8.39 6.53 -16.05
N GLN A 85 -8.93 6.12 -17.21
CA GLN A 85 -8.60 6.75 -18.50
C GLN A 85 -8.94 8.25 -18.48
N GLN A 86 -10.12 8.63 -17.98
CA GLN A 86 -10.47 10.04 -17.84
C GLN A 86 -9.49 10.80 -16.94
N VAL A 87 -9.02 10.18 -15.85
CA VAL A 87 -7.98 10.77 -14.99
C VAL A 87 -6.68 10.94 -15.77
N LEU A 88 -6.24 9.94 -16.54
CA LEU A 88 -5.05 10.08 -17.38
C LEU A 88 -5.20 11.18 -18.44
N ASP A 89 -6.40 11.41 -18.98
CA ASP A 89 -6.61 12.44 -20.00
C ASP A 89 -6.71 13.86 -19.43
N THR A 90 -7.14 14.00 -18.18
CA THR A 90 -7.49 15.31 -17.60
C THR A 90 -6.56 15.77 -16.48
N HIS A 91 -5.85 14.85 -15.81
CA HIS A 91 -5.03 15.19 -14.66
C HIS A 91 -3.75 15.90 -15.11
N PRO A 92 -3.40 17.07 -14.52
CA PRO A 92 -2.25 17.88 -14.94
C PRO A 92 -0.89 17.22 -14.70
N GLU A 93 -0.85 16.16 -13.90
CA GLU A 93 0.34 15.35 -13.63
C GLU A 93 0.37 14.03 -14.40
N SER A 94 -0.61 13.79 -15.28
CA SER A 94 -0.64 12.58 -16.10
C SER A 94 0.52 12.54 -17.09
N TYR A 95 1.15 11.39 -17.26
CA TYR A 95 2.16 11.19 -18.30
C TYR A 95 1.57 11.27 -19.74
N LEU A 96 0.24 11.31 -19.88
CA LEU A 96 -0.44 11.54 -21.17
C LEU A 96 -0.67 13.02 -21.50
N ASP A 97 -0.31 13.94 -20.61
CA ASP A 97 -0.44 15.38 -20.88
C ASP A 97 0.40 15.81 -22.10
N PRO A 98 -0.23 16.33 -23.18
CA PRO A 98 0.47 16.72 -24.40
C PRO A 98 1.49 17.84 -24.19
N MET A 99 1.22 18.76 -23.24
CA MET A 99 2.11 19.88 -22.96
C MET A 99 3.41 19.38 -22.32
N TRP A 100 3.31 18.54 -21.29
CA TRP A 100 4.47 17.87 -20.69
C TRP A 100 5.24 17.00 -21.69
N GLN A 101 4.57 16.20 -22.53
CA GLN A 101 5.27 15.37 -23.52
C GLN A 101 6.08 16.20 -24.52
N SER A 102 5.55 17.36 -24.92
CA SER A 102 6.20 18.27 -25.87
C SER A 102 7.40 19.02 -25.28
N SER A 103 7.43 19.22 -23.97
CA SER A 103 8.50 19.95 -23.29
C SER A 103 9.73 19.08 -23.01
N GLN A 104 9.61 17.75 -23.14
CA GLN A 104 10.75 16.84 -22.98
C GLN A 104 11.76 17.00 -24.11
N THR A 105 13.03 16.75 -23.81
CA THR A 105 14.12 16.75 -24.79
C THR A 105 14.84 15.41 -24.77
N PRO A 106 14.65 14.55 -25.79
CA PRO A 106 13.76 14.72 -26.95
C PRO A 106 12.28 14.62 -26.58
N SER A 107 11.41 15.18 -27.45
CA SER A 107 9.96 15.17 -27.25
C SER A 107 9.43 13.75 -27.16
N LEU A 108 8.55 13.51 -26.17
CA LEU A 108 7.87 12.22 -25.98
C LEU A 108 6.51 12.14 -26.66
N GLN A 109 6.16 13.14 -27.48
CA GLN A 109 4.92 13.12 -28.24
C GLN A 109 4.89 11.91 -29.18
N SER A 110 3.79 11.17 -29.14
CA SER A 110 3.60 9.92 -29.90
C SER A 110 4.62 8.82 -29.59
N ALA A 111 5.33 8.91 -28.46
CA ALA A 111 6.30 7.90 -28.02
C ALA A 111 5.78 7.05 -26.85
N ILE A 112 4.71 7.49 -26.16
CA ILE A 112 4.13 6.79 -25.02
C ILE A 112 2.75 6.23 -25.41
N TYR A 113 2.58 4.93 -25.18
CA TYR A 113 1.34 4.21 -25.43
C TYR A 113 0.82 3.63 -24.11
N ASN A 114 -0.44 3.89 -23.77
CA ASN A 114 -1.07 3.27 -22.61
C ASN A 114 -1.99 2.12 -23.03
N ALA A 115 -2.15 1.13 -22.17
CA ALA A 115 -3.10 0.04 -22.35
C ALA A 115 -3.62 -0.49 -21.00
N PHE A 116 -4.81 -1.07 -21.02
CA PHE A 116 -5.46 -1.62 -19.84
C PHE A 116 -5.58 -3.13 -19.93
N VAL A 117 -5.38 -3.81 -18.80
CA VAL A 117 -5.47 -5.26 -18.70
C VAL A 117 -6.35 -5.63 -17.51
N ALA A 118 -7.52 -6.20 -17.80
CA ALA A 118 -8.45 -6.71 -16.80
C ALA A 118 -8.20 -8.21 -16.59
N ARG A 119 -7.58 -8.59 -15.47
CA ARG A 119 -7.18 -9.98 -15.23
C ARG A 119 -7.32 -10.35 -13.74
N PRO A 120 -7.47 -11.65 -13.41
CA PRO A 120 -7.43 -12.09 -12.03
C PRO A 120 -6.06 -11.84 -11.41
N PHE A 121 -6.03 -11.55 -10.11
CA PHE A 121 -4.81 -11.33 -9.35
C PHE A 121 -3.83 -12.51 -9.49
N GLY A 122 -2.55 -12.19 -9.66
CA GLY A 122 -1.47 -13.18 -9.83
C GLY A 122 -1.51 -13.94 -11.16
N SER A 123 -2.35 -13.55 -12.12
CA SER A 123 -2.30 -14.10 -13.47
C SER A 123 -1.35 -13.30 -14.37
N ARG A 124 -0.85 -13.93 -15.44
CA ARG A 124 0.07 -13.26 -16.36
C ARG A 124 -0.65 -12.25 -17.26
N ILE A 125 -0.09 -11.05 -17.39
CA ILE A 125 -0.67 -9.96 -18.19
C ILE A 125 0.13 -9.61 -19.45
N VAL A 126 1.39 -10.03 -19.51
CA VAL A 126 2.27 -9.83 -20.66
C VAL A 126 2.95 -11.13 -21.07
N PRO A 127 3.45 -11.23 -22.32
CA PRO A 127 4.31 -12.32 -22.73
C PRO A 127 5.56 -12.46 -21.84
N PRO A 128 6.18 -13.65 -21.79
CA PRO A 128 7.37 -13.83 -20.97
C PRO A 128 8.54 -12.94 -21.37
N ASP A 129 9.37 -12.57 -20.40
CA ASP A 129 10.60 -11.80 -20.58
C ASP A 129 10.43 -10.49 -21.36
N SER A 130 9.28 -9.84 -21.22
CA SER A 130 8.94 -8.61 -21.96
C SER A 130 8.94 -7.36 -21.11
N LEU A 131 8.74 -7.48 -19.79
CA LEU A 131 8.58 -6.33 -18.91
C LEU A 131 9.91 -5.80 -18.39
N ASN A 132 10.12 -4.48 -18.45
CA ASN A 132 11.33 -3.81 -17.98
C ASN A 132 11.19 -3.32 -16.54
N VAL A 133 10.07 -2.65 -16.24
CA VAL A 133 9.80 -2.03 -14.96
C VAL A 133 8.36 -2.33 -14.57
N GLY A 134 8.11 -2.57 -13.29
CA GLY A 134 6.74 -2.59 -12.81
C GLY A 134 6.58 -2.08 -11.39
N PHE A 135 5.34 -1.74 -11.07
CA PHE A 135 4.92 -1.12 -9.83
C PHE A 135 3.69 -1.83 -9.29
N SER A 136 3.68 -2.18 -8.01
CA SER A 136 2.43 -2.48 -7.30
C SER A 136 2.44 -1.67 -6.01
N LEU A 137 1.72 -0.55 -6.03
CA LEU A 137 1.75 0.44 -4.96
C LEU A 137 0.40 0.45 -4.26
N MET A 138 0.42 0.13 -2.97
CA MET A 138 -0.75 0.13 -2.09
C MET A 138 -1.86 -0.83 -2.54
N ASP A 139 -1.49 -1.98 -3.12
CA ASP A 139 -2.45 -2.98 -3.57
C ASP A 139 -2.32 -4.34 -2.84
N LEU A 140 -1.10 -4.82 -2.61
CA LEU A 140 -0.86 -6.18 -2.09
C LEU A 140 -1.36 -6.44 -0.67
N HIS A 141 -1.79 -5.43 0.09
CA HIS A 141 -2.38 -5.63 1.41
C HIS A 141 -3.86 -6.03 1.33
N TRP A 142 -4.55 -5.71 0.23
CA TRP A 142 -5.90 -6.19 0.00
C TRP A 142 -5.91 -7.69 -0.25
N ILE A 143 -6.99 -8.35 0.16
CA ILE A 143 -7.21 -9.75 -0.18
C ILE A 143 -7.89 -9.81 -1.54
N HIS A 144 -7.24 -10.49 -2.48
CA HIS A 144 -7.69 -10.62 -3.87
C HIS A 144 -8.40 -11.94 -4.13
N SER A 145 -8.11 -12.93 -3.31
CA SER A 145 -8.71 -14.26 -3.36
C SER A 145 -10.13 -14.23 -2.81
N PRO A 146 -11.04 -15.05 -3.33
CA PRO A 146 -12.38 -15.17 -2.79
C PRO A 146 -12.34 -15.61 -1.32
N ALA A 147 -13.40 -15.28 -0.56
CA ALA A 147 -13.51 -15.67 0.83
C ALA A 147 -13.39 -17.19 0.98
N THR A 148 -12.46 -17.62 1.84
CA THR A 148 -12.22 -19.02 2.18
C THR A 148 -12.18 -19.17 3.69
N ASP A 149 -12.30 -20.40 4.19
CA ASP A 149 -12.15 -20.71 5.62
C ASP A 149 -10.68 -20.76 6.08
N ILE A 150 -9.75 -20.33 5.22
CA ILE A 150 -8.32 -20.28 5.49
C ILE A 150 -8.00 -18.98 6.23
N SER A 151 -7.04 -19.04 7.16
CA SER A 151 -6.61 -17.85 7.89
C SER A 151 -6.04 -16.77 6.95
N LEU A 152 -6.37 -15.51 7.22
CA LEU A 152 -5.89 -14.35 6.46
C LEU A 152 -4.36 -14.29 6.28
N PRO A 153 -3.52 -14.58 7.30
CA PRO A 153 -2.07 -14.62 7.13
C PRO A 153 -1.61 -15.63 6.07
N THR A 154 -2.25 -16.81 6.04
CA THR A 154 -1.93 -17.86 5.06
C THR A 154 -2.35 -17.45 3.65
N VAL A 155 -3.53 -16.84 3.50
CA VAL A 155 -3.98 -16.29 2.21
C VAL A 155 -3.02 -15.20 1.72
N ALA A 156 -2.68 -14.23 2.58
CA ALA A 156 -1.78 -13.14 2.23
C ALA A 156 -0.35 -13.59 1.88
N HIS A 157 0.14 -14.66 2.53
CA HIS A 157 1.41 -15.32 2.18
C HIS A 157 1.34 -15.96 0.79
N ALA A 158 0.26 -16.71 0.52
CA ALA A 158 0.06 -17.38 -0.77
C ALA A 158 -0.09 -16.36 -1.91
N GLU A 159 -0.79 -15.26 -1.68
CA GLU A 159 -0.98 -14.19 -2.67
C GLU A 159 0.32 -13.48 -3.04
N LEU A 160 1.17 -13.14 -2.06
CA LEU A 160 2.48 -12.54 -2.35
C LEU A 160 3.37 -13.54 -3.12
N THR A 161 3.37 -14.80 -2.70
CA THR A 161 4.09 -15.88 -3.40
C THR A 161 3.62 -16.03 -4.85
N MET A 162 2.30 -16.04 -5.06
CA MET A 162 1.68 -16.15 -6.39
C MET A 162 2.02 -14.95 -7.26
N SER A 163 1.94 -13.74 -6.71
CA SER A 163 2.32 -12.50 -7.39
C SER A 163 3.78 -12.57 -7.84
N LEU A 164 4.73 -12.77 -6.92
CA LEU A 164 6.16 -12.81 -7.28
C LEU A 164 6.50 -13.88 -8.32
N ASN A 165 5.85 -15.04 -8.27
CA ASN A 165 6.02 -16.11 -9.26
C ASN A 165 5.46 -15.72 -10.64
N ALA A 166 4.28 -15.09 -10.69
CA ALA A 166 3.69 -14.62 -11.93
C ALA A 166 4.54 -13.52 -12.57
N ARG A 167 4.94 -12.53 -11.78
CA ARG A 167 5.80 -11.42 -12.19
C ARG A 167 7.17 -11.92 -12.66
N ALA A 168 7.77 -12.92 -11.99
CA ALA A 168 9.06 -13.47 -12.40
C ALA A 168 9.09 -14.01 -13.84
N ARG A 169 7.92 -14.44 -14.35
CA ARG A 169 7.76 -14.94 -15.72
C ARG A 169 7.53 -13.83 -16.74
N GLU A 170 7.11 -12.65 -16.30
CA GLU A 170 6.83 -11.49 -17.16
C GLU A 170 8.05 -10.59 -17.33
N PHE A 171 8.79 -10.39 -16.25
CA PHE A 171 9.99 -9.55 -16.21
C PHE A 171 11.16 -10.20 -16.95
N ARG A 172 11.80 -9.41 -17.82
CA ARG A 172 13.10 -9.77 -18.39
C ARG A 172 14.17 -9.78 -17.30
N ARG A 173 15.28 -10.48 -17.54
CA ARG A 173 16.47 -10.40 -16.67
C ARG A 173 16.96 -8.96 -16.54
N GLY A 174 17.31 -8.56 -15.32
CA GLY A 174 17.66 -7.18 -14.95
C GLY A 174 16.48 -6.23 -14.81
N GLY A 175 15.24 -6.67 -15.10
CA GLY A 175 14.03 -5.86 -14.89
C GLY A 175 13.76 -5.59 -13.41
N VAL A 176 13.11 -4.46 -13.11
CA VAL A 176 12.93 -3.96 -11.74
C VAL A 176 11.46 -3.92 -11.35
N PHE A 177 11.12 -4.56 -10.24
CA PHE A 177 9.78 -4.58 -9.69
C PHE A 177 9.73 -3.86 -8.33
N VAL A 178 8.99 -2.77 -8.26
CA VAL A 178 8.82 -1.96 -7.05
C VAL A 178 7.46 -2.26 -6.43
N LEU A 179 7.46 -2.55 -5.14
CA LEU A 179 6.29 -2.91 -4.37
C LEU A 179 6.19 -1.96 -3.17
N ALA A 180 4.98 -1.48 -2.90
CA ALA A 180 4.66 -0.79 -1.66
C ALA A 180 3.34 -1.32 -1.11
N PHE A 181 3.27 -1.64 0.18
CA PHE A 181 2.02 -2.06 0.81
C PHE A 181 2.04 -1.78 2.30
N ILE A 182 0.83 -1.72 2.88
CA ILE A 182 0.64 -1.50 4.31
C ILE A 182 1.34 -2.60 5.10
N ALA A 183 2.17 -2.18 6.04
CA ALA A 183 2.89 -3.03 6.96
C ALA A 183 2.27 -2.95 8.36
N ARG A 184 2.74 -3.84 9.23
CA ARG A 184 2.52 -3.77 10.67
C ARG A 184 3.78 -4.18 11.40
N THR A 185 4.17 -3.40 12.40
CA THR A 185 5.26 -3.70 13.31
C THR A 185 4.94 -4.98 14.06
N GLU A 186 5.95 -5.82 14.24
CA GLU A 186 5.80 -7.03 15.04
C GLU A 186 5.49 -6.63 16.47
N GLU A 187 4.35 -7.08 17.01
CA GLU A 187 4.08 -6.97 18.44
C GLU A 187 5.11 -7.84 19.14
N THR A 188 6.15 -7.21 19.71
CA THR A 188 7.00 -7.86 20.71
C THR A 188 6.05 -8.39 21.78
N ASN A 189 6.12 -9.69 22.07
CA ASN A 189 5.30 -10.38 23.08
C ASN A 189 5.50 -9.75 24.46
N ASP A 190 4.90 -8.59 24.71
CA ASP A 190 4.60 -8.12 26.04
C ASP A 190 3.32 -8.85 26.46
N GLU A 191 3.46 -9.79 27.39
CA GLU A 191 2.38 -10.64 27.92
C GLU A 191 1.15 -9.84 28.39
N SER A 192 1.27 -8.52 28.59
CA SER A 192 0.18 -7.61 28.94
C SER A 192 -0.84 -7.30 27.82
N ILE A 193 -0.50 -7.56 26.55
CA ILE A 193 -1.40 -7.32 25.40
C ILE A 193 -2.27 -8.54 25.10
N ILE A 194 -1.76 -9.75 25.40
CA ILE A 194 -2.45 -11.02 25.15
C ILE A 194 -3.74 -11.11 25.99
N GLU A 195 -3.71 -10.66 27.26
CA GLU A 195 -4.93 -10.56 28.09
C GLU A 195 -6.00 -9.63 27.48
N ARG A 196 -5.60 -8.56 26.76
CA ARG A 196 -6.55 -7.65 26.10
C ARG A 196 -7.17 -8.26 24.85
N GLN A 197 -6.43 -9.05 24.07
CA GLN A 197 -6.97 -9.71 22.87
C GLN A 197 -7.96 -10.82 23.22
N TYR A 198 -7.68 -11.66 24.23
CA TYR A 198 -8.63 -12.70 24.68
C TYR A 198 -9.87 -12.12 25.38
N SER A 199 -9.72 -11.02 26.14
CA SER A 199 -10.87 -10.33 26.75
C SER A 199 -11.79 -9.68 25.71
N ARG A 200 -11.25 -9.25 24.55
CA ARG A 200 -12.02 -8.60 23.46
C ARG A 200 -12.94 -9.57 22.71
N MET A 201 -12.56 -10.84 22.54
CA MET A 201 -13.44 -11.86 21.96
C MET A 201 -14.57 -12.27 22.93
N ASN A 202 -14.32 -12.22 24.23
CA ASN A 202 -15.29 -12.58 25.29
C ASN A 202 -16.25 -11.44 25.69
N CYS A 203 -16.00 -10.19 25.27
CA CYS A 203 -16.87 -9.04 25.56
C CYS A 203 -18.29 -9.16 24.96
N PHE A 204 -18.52 -10.13 24.09
CA PHE A 204 -19.81 -10.45 23.49
C PHE A 204 -20.56 -11.59 24.21
N GLN A 205 -20.08 -12.07 25.36
CA GLN A 205 -20.59 -13.29 26.01
C GLN A 205 -21.24 -13.10 27.39
N GLU A 206 -21.16 -11.93 28.02
CA GLU A 206 -21.78 -11.72 29.34
C GLU A 206 -23.14 -11.02 29.23
N GLU A 207 -24.17 -11.82 28.95
CA GLU A 207 -25.53 -11.54 29.43
C GLU A 207 -26.30 -12.87 29.50
N THR A 208 -25.97 -13.70 30.48
CA THR A 208 -26.91 -14.63 31.10
C THR A 208 -26.34 -15.16 32.42
N ASP A 209 -27.16 -15.02 33.46
CA ASP A 209 -27.12 -15.61 34.79
C ASP A 209 -26.68 -14.76 35.99
N LEU A 210 -27.65 -14.73 36.91
CA LEU A 210 -27.86 -13.94 38.11
C LEU A 210 -27.01 -14.38 39.32
N THR A 211 -26.96 -13.47 40.31
CA THR A 211 -26.81 -13.69 41.77
C THR A 211 -25.44 -14.09 42.32
N ASN A 212 -24.74 -13.14 42.96
CA ASN A 212 -24.59 -13.15 44.43
C ASN A 212 -23.92 -11.87 45.00
N SER A 213 -24.13 -11.69 46.29
CA SER A 213 -24.19 -10.44 47.05
C SER A 213 -22.85 -9.82 47.53
N SER A 214 -22.93 -8.52 47.88
CA SER A 214 -22.24 -7.83 49.01
C SER A 214 -20.72 -7.61 48.89
N ARG A 215 -20.10 -6.46 49.21
CA ARG A 215 -20.43 -5.20 49.93
C ARG A 215 -19.27 -4.20 49.67
N PRO A 216 -19.43 -2.88 49.95
CA PRO A 216 -18.49 -1.82 49.58
C PRO A 216 -17.49 -1.45 50.70
N LYS A 217 -16.31 -0.93 50.34
CA LYS A 217 -15.39 -0.20 51.24
C LYS A 217 -14.91 1.07 50.51
N LEU A 218 -15.48 2.24 50.80
CA LEU A 218 -15.00 3.24 51.77
C LEU A 218 -13.58 3.76 51.48
N PHE A 219 -13.52 4.95 50.89
CA PHE A 219 -12.36 5.86 50.95
C PHE A 219 -12.09 6.30 52.40
N PRO A 220 -10.85 6.74 52.69
CA PRO A 220 -10.74 8.11 53.16
C PRO A 220 -9.55 8.88 52.57
N ALA A 221 -9.74 10.19 52.44
CA ALA A 221 -8.70 11.19 52.24
C ALA A 221 -8.16 11.67 53.59
N ALA A 222 -6.86 12.00 53.68
CA ALA A 222 -6.34 13.14 54.45
C ALA A 222 -4.81 13.32 54.25
N VAL A 223 -4.40 14.58 54.41
CA VAL A 223 -3.13 15.27 54.08
C VAL A 223 -2.14 15.24 55.26
N SER A 224 -0.81 15.26 55.04
CA SER A 224 0.18 16.18 55.67
C SER A 224 1.65 15.80 55.37
N GLU A 225 2.51 16.82 55.41
CA GLU A 225 3.85 17.02 54.82
C GLU A 225 5.04 16.58 55.71
N GLN A 226 6.20 16.28 55.11
CA GLN A 226 7.55 16.71 55.56
C GLN A 226 8.71 16.28 54.61
N ASP A 227 9.13 17.24 53.78
CA ASP A 227 10.48 17.77 53.47
C ASP A 227 11.82 16.94 53.42
N ILE A 228 12.51 17.14 52.27
CA ILE A 228 13.99 17.24 51.97
C ILE A 228 14.81 15.94 51.73
N PRO A 229 15.86 15.88 50.84
CA PRO A 229 16.37 16.83 49.82
C PRO A 229 16.47 16.28 48.37
N ILE A 230 16.48 17.23 47.42
CA ILE A 230 16.76 17.07 45.99
C ILE A 230 18.24 16.72 45.74
N LYS A 231 18.48 15.69 44.91
CA LYS A 231 19.76 15.44 44.23
C LYS A 231 19.47 15.38 42.71
N PRO A 232 20.25 16.05 41.85
CA PRO A 232 19.89 16.19 40.44
C PRO A 232 20.21 14.90 39.68
N SER A 233 19.18 14.16 39.27
CA SER A 233 19.32 13.04 38.34
C SER A 233 19.10 13.54 36.91
N ASN A 234 20.19 13.49 36.15
CA ASN A 234 20.30 13.30 34.71
C ASN A 234 19.00 13.31 33.91
N THR A 235 18.97 14.20 32.93
CA THR A 235 18.12 14.19 31.73
C THR A 235 17.77 12.77 31.27
N SER A 236 16.57 12.32 31.63
CA SER A 236 15.89 11.21 30.98
C SER A 236 15.51 11.65 29.55
N PRO A 237 15.66 10.80 28.53
CA PRO A 237 15.13 11.07 27.21
C PRO A 237 13.61 11.21 27.30
N LEU A 238 13.06 12.10 26.48
CA LEU A 238 11.62 12.32 26.31
C LEU A 238 10.93 10.96 26.20
N SER A 239 10.03 10.66 27.12
CA SER A 239 9.14 9.50 27.03
C SER A 239 8.29 9.66 25.78
N GLU A 240 8.71 9.04 24.67
CA GLU A 240 7.88 8.86 23.50
C GLU A 240 6.62 8.11 23.95
N LYS A 241 5.45 8.73 23.72
CA LYS A 241 4.17 8.04 23.99
C LYS A 241 4.18 6.76 23.15
N PRO A 242 3.74 5.61 23.69
CA PRO A 242 3.66 4.39 22.90
C PRO A 242 2.81 4.66 21.67
N HIS A 243 3.41 4.46 20.48
CA HIS A 243 2.74 4.67 19.21
C HIS A 243 1.49 3.79 19.17
N ARG A 244 0.33 4.40 18.96
CA ARG A 244 -0.94 3.69 18.93
C ARG A 244 -1.13 3.11 17.53
N ASP A 245 -1.31 1.80 17.47
CA ASP A 245 -1.67 1.09 16.23
C ASP A 245 -3.01 1.61 15.67
N ILE A 246 -3.00 2.04 14.41
CA ILE A 246 -4.17 2.56 13.70
C ILE A 246 -5.29 1.53 13.64
N TRP A 247 -4.98 0.25 13.46
CA TRP A 247 -5.98 -0.82 13.33
C TRP A 247 -6.71 -1.03 14.65
N THR A 248 -5.96 -0.99 15.76
CA THR A 248 -6.51 -1.01 17.11
C THR A 248 -7.36 0.22 17.38
N ALA A 249 -6.91 1.43 17.02
CA ALA A 249 -7.69 2.65 17.19
C ALA A 249 -9.00 2.63 16.40
N MET A 250 -8.97 2.16 15.14
CA MET A 250 -10.18 2.00 14.31
C MET A 250 -11.15 0.99 14.92
N SER A 251 -10.64 -0.13 15.42
CA SER A 251 -11.44 -1.18 16.07
C SER A 251 -12.10 -0.66 17.35
N ASP A 252 -11.36 0.06 18.20
CA ASP A 252 -11.88 0.66 19.44
C ASP A 252 -13.03 1.65 19.16
N MET A 253 -13.03 2.31 18.01
CA MET A 253 -14.10 3.20 17.57
C MET A 253 -15.33 2.45 17.04
N ILE A 254 -15.13 1.42 16.20
CA ILE A 254 -16.23 0.66 15.58
C ILE A 254 -16.93 -0.29 16.56
N VAL A 255 -16.19 -1.00 17.42
CA VAL A 255 -16.73 -2.07 18.27
C VAL A 255 -17.98 -1.63 19.06
N PRO A 256 -17.97 -0.49 19.77
CA PRO A 256 -19.14 -0.11 20.55
C PRO A 256 -20.30 0.40 19.68
N CYS A 257 -20.03 0.80 18.44
CA CYS A 257 -21.07 1.12 17.47
C CYS A 257 -21.79 -0.16 17.02
N LEU A 258 -21.05 -1.24 16.74
CA LEU A 258 -21.63 -2.55 16.43
C LEU A 258 -22.37 -3.15 17.65
N GLN A 259 -21.81 -3.03 18.85
CA GLN A 259 -22.47 -3.47 20.08
C GLN A 259 -23.84 -2.80 20.24
N ARG A 260 -23.93 -1.49 20.03
CA ARG A 260 -25.22 -0.77 20.08
C ARG A 260 -26.24 -1.34 19.09
N LEU A 261 -25.83 -1.65 17.86
CA LEU A 261 -26.73 -2.23 16.85
C LEU A 261 -27.18 -3.64 17.25
N VAL A 262 -26.31 -4.44 17.87
CA VAL A 262 -26.67 -5.76 18.41
C VAL A 262 -27.67 -5.60 19.57
N SER A 263 -27.40 -4.71 20.52
CA SER A 263 -28.30 -4.44 21.66
C SER A 263 -29.66 -3.89 21.23
N CYS A 264 -29.72 -3.12 20.15
CA CYS A 264 -30.98 -2.66 19.55
C CYS A 264 -31.70 -3.74 18.72
N GLY A 265 -31.18 -4.97 18.65
CA GLY A 265 -31.78 -6.06 17.88
C GLY A 265 -31.68 -5.89 16.36
N MET A 266 -30.83 -4.98 15.87
CA MET A 266 -30.69 -4.67 14.45
C MET A 266 -29.79 -5.69 13.71
N MET A 267 -28.90 -6.37 14.43
CA MET A 267 -28.06 -7.44 13.87
C MET A 267 -27.75 -8.52 14.91
N LYS A 268 -27.40 -9.72 14.43
CA LYS A 268 -26.93 -10.81 15.28
C LYS A 268 -25.46 -10.63 15.65
N ILE A 269 -25.08 -11.18 16.79
CA ILE A 269 -23.72 -11.09 17.34
C ILE A 269 -22.66 -11.70 16.42
N ASP A 270 -22.96 -12.83 15.77
CA ASP A 270 -22.01 -13.48 14.85
C ASP A 270 -21.81 -12.69 13.56
N VAL A 271 -22.82 -11.92 13.14
CA VAL A 271 -22.70 -10.99 12.01
C VAL A 271 -21.80 -9.82 12.41
N ALA A 272 -22.00 -9.25 13.61
CA ALA A 272 -21.14 -8.19 14.14
C ALA A 272 -19.66 -8.63 14.24
N ARG A 273 -19.40 -9.85 14.73
CA ARG A 273 -18.05 -10.44 14.76
C ARG A 273 -17.44 -10.55 13.37
N SER A 274 -18.24 -10.94 12.38
CA SER A 274 -17.80 -11.04 10.99
C SER A 274 -17.54 -9.66 10.35
N MET A 275 -18.24 -8.61 10.79
CA MET A 275 -17.97 -7.25 10.33
C MET A 275 -16.62 -6.75 10.85
N LEU A 276 -16.18 -7.16 12.04
CA LEU A 276 -14.88 -6.73 12.60
C LEU A 276 -13.65 -7.25 11.85
N THR A 277 -13.80 -8.22 10.94
CA THR A 277 -12.66 -8.68 10.14
C THR A 277 -12.25 -7.60 9.13
N LEU A 278 -10.96 -7.28 9.06
CA LEU A 278 -10.45 -6.37 8.04
C LEU A 278 -10.47 -7.04 6.66
N PRO A 279 -10.89 -6.34 5.58
CA PRO A 279 -10.80 -6.84 4.21
C PRO A 279 -9.38 -6.80 3.63
N MET A 280 -8.37 -6.73 4.49
CA MET A 280 -6.96 -6.59 4.14
C MET A 280 -6.09 -7.22 5.24
N TYR A 281 -4.85 -7.54 4.89
CA TYR A 281 -3.87 -8.09 5.82
C TYR A 281 -2.54 -7.32 5.76
N PRO A 282 -2.33 -6.37 6.69
CA PRO A 282 -1.03 -5.77 6.93
C PRO A 282 0.03 -6.83 7.28
N ARG A 283 1.13 -6.87 6.52
CA ARG A 283 2.21 -7.86 6.74
C ARG A 283 3.29 -7.31 7.66
N THR A 284 3.91 -8.20 8.41
CA THR A 284 5.14 -7.91 9.17
C THR A 284 6.38 -8.08 8.29
N ALA A 285 7.50 -7.47 8.70
CA ALA A 285 8.80 -7.65 8.03
C ALA A 285 9.19 -9.12 7.92
N SER A 286 9.06 -9.91 8.99
CA SER A 286 9.37 -11.34 8.96
C SER A 286 8.51 -12.11 7.95
N GLN A 287 7.22 -11.78 7.83
CA GLN A 287 6.35 -12.44 6.86
C GLN A 287 6.76 -12.14 5.42
N THR A 288 7.09 -10.87 5.13
CA THR A 288 7.57 -10.46 3.80
C THR A 288 8.90 -11.14 3.47
N LEU A 289 9.86 -11.12 4.39
CA LEU A 289 11.18 -11.74 4.22
C LEU A 289 11.11 -13.24 3.95
N ARG A 290 10.27 -13.98 4.70
CA ARG A 290 10.05 -15.43 4.47
C ARG A 290 9.54 -15.75 3.06
N VAL A 291 8.80 -14.83 2.42
CA VAL A 291 8.41 -15.02 1.02
C VAL A 291 9.59 -14.73 0.11
N LEU A 292 10.29 -13.61 0.31
CA LEU A 292 11.44 -13.22 -0.52
C LEU A 292 12.55 -14.27 -0.52
N GLU A 293 12.83 -14.88 0.63
CA GLU A 293 13.81 -15.98 0.76
C GLU A 293 13.49 -17.17 -0.16
N LYS A 294 12.21 -17.47 -0.40
CA LYS A 294 11.80 -18.56 -1.33
C LYS A 294 12.12 -18.24 -2.78
N PHE A 295 12.36 -16.97 -3.10
CA PHE A 295 12.62 -16.50 -4.45
C PHE A 295 14.02 -15.90 -4.61
N SER A 296 14.97 -16.17 -3.69
CA SER A 296 16.34 -15.67 -3.78
C SER A 296 17.05 -16.03 -5.08
N ASP A 297 16.68 -17.15 -5.69
CA ASP A 297 17.26 -17.64 -6.95
C ASP A 297 16.66 -16.93 -8.20
N ILE A 298 15.60 -16.14 -8.01
CA ILE A 298 14.80 -15.54 -9.09
C ILE A 298 14.80 -14.01 -8.99
N TRP A 299 14.75 -13.48 -7.76
CA TRP A 299 14.69 -12.06 -7.42
C TRP A 299 15.84 -11.70 -6.48
N THR A 300 16.52 -10.60 -6.79
CA THR A 300 17.45 -9.94 -5.86
C THR A 300 16.75 -8.76 -5.21
N LEU A 301 16.85 -8.64 -3.89
CA LEU A 301 16.41 -7.44 -3.18
C LEU A 301 17.49 -6.36 -3.33
N GLU A 302 17.19 -5.30 -4.09
CA GLU A 302 18.14 -4.20 -4.35
C GLU A 302 18.06 -3.11 -3.29
N TRP A 303 16.84 -2.85 -2.81
CA TRP A 303 16.56 -1.83 -1.82
C TRP A 303 15.28 -2.15 -1.06
N SER A 304 15.23 -1.76 0.21
CA SER A 304 14.02 -1.87 1.03
C SER A 304 13.90 -0.74 2.04
N CYS A 305 12.65 -0.45 2.43
CA CYS A 305 12.29 0.37 3.57
C CYS A 305 11.31 -0.44 4.43
N GLY A 306 11.67 -0.70 5.69
CA GLY A 306 10.83 -1.41 6.66
C GLY A 306 11.00 -2.92 6.74
N LEU A 307 12.11 -3.47 6.25
CA LEU A 307 12.44 -4.90 6.38
C LEU A 307 13.47 -5.21 7.50
N GLY A 308 13.85 -4.22 8.31
CA GLY A 308 14.85 -4.41 9.37
C GLY A 308 16.27 -4.63 8.84
N ARG A 309 16.55 -4.21 7.60
CA ARG A 309 17.87 -4.30 6.97
C ARG A 309 18.44 -2.91 6.72
N SER A 310 19.75 -2.77 6.89
CA SER A 310 20.51 -1.54 6.60
C SER A 310 21.62 -1.81 5.58
N ASP A 311 21.38 -2.77 4.69
CA ASP A 311 22.36 -3.20 3.71
C ASP A 311 22.54 -2.10 2.65
N THR A 312 23.80 -1.80 2.33
CA THR A 312 24.16 -0.90 1.23
C THR A 312 24.46 -1.71 -0.03
N HIS A 313 23.71 -1.45 -1.09
CA HIS A 313 23.96 -2.05 -2.40
C HIS A 313 24.57 -1.02 -3.35
N GLU A 314 25.78 -1.32 -3.84
CA GLU A 314 26.41 -0.54 -4.91
C GLU A 314 25.97 -1.07 -6.27
N ILE A 315 25.28 -0.25 -7.04
CA ILE A 315 24.92 -0.51 -8.43
C ILE A 315 25.88 0.28 -9.31
N VAL A 316 26.63 -0.42 -10.15
CA VAL A 316 27.46 0.21 -11.18
C VAL A 316 26.63 0.28 -12.46
N SER A 317 26.32 1.48 -12.92
CA SER A 317 25.61 1.69 -14.18
C SER A 317 26.48 1.25 -15.37
N GLU A 318 25.86 1.00 -16.53
CA GLU A 318 26.59 0.71 -17.77
C GLU A 318 27.50 1.89 -18.20
N LEU A 319 27.23 3.10 -17.68
CA LEU A 319 28.03 4.30 -17.87
C LEU A 319 29.20 4.42 -16.87
N GLY A 320 29.38 3.43 -15.99
CA GLY A 320 30.41 3.40 -14.96
C GLY A 320 30.11 4.27 -13.73
N GLU A 321 28.91 4.85 -13.65
CA GLU A 321 28.48 5.63 -12.49
C GLU A 321 28.11 4.67 -11.35
N LYS A 322 28.62 4.95 -10.15
CA LYS A 322 28.29 4.17 -8.96
C LYS A 322 27.13 4.83 -8.22
N VAL A 323 26.04 4.11 -8.07
CA VAL A 323 24.90 4.51 -7.25
C VAL A 323 24.85 3.58 -6.04
N SER A 324 25.05 4.14 -4.85
CA SER A 324 24.87 3.42 -3.59
C SER A 324 23.43 3.58 -3.11
N LEU A 325 22.71 2.48 -2.98
CA LEU A 325 21.38 2.44 -2.37
C LEU A 325 21.50 1.87 -0.96
N GLU A 326 21.13 2.65 0.05
CA GLU A 326 21.08 2.20 1.44
C GLU A 326 19.65 1.83 1.80
N SER A 327 19.44 0.59 2.27
CA SER A 327 18.13 0.17 2.77
C SER A 327 17.81 0.80 4.11
N GLU A 328 16.55 1.16 4.31
CA GLU A 328 16.04 1.72 5.54
C GLU A 328 15.43 0.60 6.42
N PRO A 329 15.86 0.44 7.67
CA PRO A 329 15.38 -0.65 8.51
C PRO A 329 13.92 -0.47 8.93
N ASP A 330 13.51 0.77 9.22
CA ASP A 330 12.19 1.11 9.73
C ASP A 330 11.16 1.31 8.61
N THR A 331 9.90 0.99 8.88
CA THR A 331 8.81 1.19 7.93
C THR A 331 8.57 2.68 7.71
N LEU A 332 8.22 3.06 6.48
CA LEU A 332 7.74 4.41 6.19
C LEU A 332 6.45 4.67 6.98
N ARG A 333 6.45 5.70 7.82
CA ARG A 333 5.30 6.09 8.63
C ARG A 333 4.59 7.28 8.00
N LEU A 334 3.34 7.07 7.62
CA LEU A 334 2.50 8.07 6.99
C LEU A 334 1.48 8.59 8.02
N PRO A 335 1.58 9.85 8.48
CA PRO A 335 0.60 10.40 9.40
C PRO A 335 -0.75 10.58 8.70
N GLN A 336 -1.84 10.50 9.47
CA GLN A 336 -3.18 10.71 8.93
C GLN A 336 -3.30 12.12 8.28
N PRO A 337 -3.60 12.23 6.97
CA PRO A 337 -3.56 13.52 6.27
C PRO A 337 -4.53 14.56 6.85
N ALA A 338 -5.74 14.14 7.23
CA ALA A 338 -6.74 15.01 7.84
C ALA A 338 -6.28 15.55 9.20
N TRP A 339 -5.55 14.73 9.98
CA TRP A 339 -5.00 15.16 11.27
C TRP A 339 -3.91 16.22 11.09
N MET A 340 -3.01 16.02 10.13
CA MET A 340 -1.99 17.02 9.80
C MET A 340 -2.60 18.32 9.28
N ALA A 341 -3.66 18.23 8.47
CA ALA A 341 -4.40 19.40 8.00
C ALA A 341 -5.08 20.16 9.15
N LEU A 342 -5.62 19.44 10.15
CA LEU A 342 -6.21 20.06 11.33
C LEU A 342 -5.14 20.75 12.19
N LYS A 343 -4.01 20.07 12.47
CA LYS A 343 -2.88 20.64 13.22
C LYS A 343 -2.32 21.92 12.58
N THR A 344 -2.29 21.96 11.26
CA THR A 344 -1.83 23.14 10.49
C THR A 344 -2.90 24.20 10.29
N GLY A 345 -4.12 24.01 10.81
CA GLY A 345 -5.23 24.95 10.68
C GLY A 345 -5.84 25.05 9.28
N LYS A 346 -5.53 24.09 8.39
CA LYS A 346 -6.09 24.05 7.02
C LYS A 346 -7.55 23.60 6.98
N ILE A 347 -7.97 22.81 7.97
CA ILE A 347 -9.36 22.34 8.10
C ILE A 347 -9.90 22.63 9.49
N LEU A 348 -11.22 22.73 9.59
CA LEU A 348 -11.93 22.90 10.86
C LEU A 348 -12.10 21.54 11.58
N PRO A 349 -12.28 21.55 12.92
CA PRO A 349 -12.58 20.34 13.70
C PRO A 349 -13.73 19.48 13.17
N SER A 350 -14.82 20.10 12.71
CA SER A 350 -15.97 19.38 12.13
C SER A 350 -15.63 18.69 10.82
N ALA A 351 -14.78 19.31 9.98
CA ALA A 351 -14.30 18.71 8.75
C ALA A 351 -13.40 17.50 9.02
N TYR A 352 -12.58 17.54 10.07
CA TYR A 352 -11.77 16.38 10.49
C TYR A 352 -12.63 15.16 10.79
N ASN A 353 -13.71 15.33 11.55
CA ASN A 353 -14.65 14.26 11.88
C ASN A 353 -15.29 13.65 10.62
N GLU A 354 -15.69 14.47 9.64
CA GLU A 354 -16.19 13.95 8.36
C GLU A 354 -15.12 13.20 7.56
N HIS A 355 -13.86 13.66 7.58
CA HIS A 355 -12.75 12.91 6.98
C HIS A 355 -12.52 11.56 7.66
N VAL A 356 -12.64 11.48 8.99
CA VAL A 356 -12.55 10.21 9.74
C VAL A 356 -13.67 9.27 9.32
N ILE A 357 -14.92 9.74 9.25
CA ILE A 357 -16.06 8.91 8.78
C ILE A 357 -15.82 8.41 7.36
N ASN A 358 -15.38 9.28 6.45
CA ASN A 358 -15.11 8.89 5.08
C ASN A 358 -13.98 7.86 4.99
N MET A 359 -12.97 7.93 5.86
CA MET A 359 -11.93 6.90 5.97
C MET A 359 -12.53 5.54 6.37
N PHE A 360 -13.40 5.50 7.39
CA PHE A 360 -14.09 4.26 7.77
C PHE A 360 -14.97 3.71 6.65
N LYS A 361 -15.72 4.58 5.96
CA LYS A 361 -16.56 4.19 4.83
C LYS A 361 -15.74 3.59 3.69
N ASN A 362 -14.66 4.25 3.29
CA ASN A 362 -13.78 3.77 2.22
C ASN A 362 -13.17 2.40 2.54
N LEU A 363 -12.85 2.14 3.81
CA LEU A 363 -12.25 0.87 4.23
C LEU A 363 -13.28 -0.25 4.42
N TYR A 364 -14.39 0.02 5.10
CA TYR A 364 -15.28 -1.02 5.61
C TYR A 364 -16.60 -1.15 4.87
N GLU A 365 -17.09 -0.11 4.19
CA GLU A 365 -18.48 -0.07 3.75
C GLU A 365 -18.81 -1.19 2.74
N THR A 366 -17.92 -1.44 1.78
CA THR A 366 -18.06 -2.56 0.83
C THR A 366 -18.05 -3.91 1.55
N HIS A 367 -17.11 -4.12 2.46
CA HIS A 367 -17.01 -5.34 3.28
C HIS A 367 -18.27 -5.56 4.12
N PHE A 368 -18.75 -4.53 4.80
CA PHE A 368 -19.94 -4.58 5.63
C PHE A 368 -21.19 -4.91 4.82
N ARG A 369 -21.33 -4.35 3.61
CA ARG A 369 -22.42 -4.73 2.70
C ARG A 369 -22.41 -6.21 2.37
N VAL A 370 -21.24 -6.77 2.07
CA VAL A 370 -21.09 -8.21 1.77
C VAL A 370 -21.47 -9.04 3.00
N VAL A 371 -20.91 -8.75 4.17
CA VAL A 371 -21.20 -9.47 5.41
C VAL A 371 -22.68 -9.41 5.80
N LEU A 372 -23.30 -8.24 5.73
CA LEU A 372 -24.71 -8.06 6.08
C LEU A 372 -25.65 -8.79 5.10
N ARG A 373 -25.30 -8.85 3.80
CA ARG A 373 -26.08 -9.61 2.81
C ARG A 373 -25.91 -11.11 2.95
N GLU A 374 -24.66 -11.58 3.04
CA GLU A 374 -24.35 -13.01 2.98
C GLU A 374 -24.56 -13.70 4.32
N ARG A 375 -23.99 -13.14 5.40
CA ARG A 375 -24.10 -13.72 6.76
C ARG A 375 -25.34 -13.22 7.48
N GLY A 376 -25.68 -11.95 7.31
CA GLY A 376 -26.89 -11.36 7.88
C GLY A 376 -28.18 -11.78 7.18
N LYS A 377 -28.09 -12.27 5.93
CA LYS A 377 -29.25 -12.59 5.07
C LYS A 377 -30.21 -11.41 4.92
N LEU A 378 -29.68 -10.19 4.93
CA LEU A 378 -30.46 -8.95 4.86
C LEU A 378 -30.68 -8.51 3.41
N ASN A 379 -31.83 -7.90 3.15
CA ASN A 379 -32.11 -7.29 1.87
C ASN A 379 -31.36 -5.95 1.70
N LYS A 380 -31.30 -5.44 0.47
CA LYS A 380 -30.57 -4.20 0.15
C LYS A 380 -31.00 -3.01 1.03
N GLY A 381 -32.30 -2.82 1.26
CA GLY A 381 -32.81 -1.70 2.06
C GLY A 381 -32.40 -1.78 3.53
N ALA A 382 -32.51 -2.97 4.13
CA ALA A 382 -32.09 -3.21 5.51
C ALA A 382 -30.58 -3.03 5.71
N VAL A 383 -29.78 -3.43 4.71
CA VAL A 383 -28.31 -3.24 4.73
C VAL A 383 -27.97 -1.76 4.79
N GLU A 384 -28.51 -0.94 3.89
CA GLU A 384 -28.20 0.50 3.89
C GLU A 384 -28.72 1.19 5.17
N PHE A 385 -29.90 0.82 5.65
CA PHE A 385 -30.44 1.34 6.93
C PHE A 385 -29.52 1.05 8.13
N ILE A 386 -28.98 -0.17 8.22
CA ILE A 386 -28.04 -0.55 9.27
C ILE A 386 -26.72 0.20 9.14
N LEU A 387 -26.21 0.38 7.91
CA LEU A 387 -24.98 1.15 7.66
C LEU A 387 -25.16 2.62 8.03
N ASP A 388 -26.25 3.25 7.62
CA ASP A 388 -26.56 4.63 8.00
C ASP A 388 -26.63 4.77 9.52
N SER A 389 -27.32 3.84 10.19
CA SER A 389 -27.39 3.80 11.66
C SER A 389 -26.00 3.62 12.30
N LEU A 390 -25.15 2.78 11.74
CA LEU A 390 -23.78 2.57 12.21
C LEU A 390 -22.96 3.86 12.13
N TRP A 391 -23.03 4.56 10.99
CA TRP A 391 -22.29 5.78 10.74
C TRP A 391 -22.80 6.95 11.58
N ASP A 392 -24.10 7.02 11.83
CA ASP A 392 -24.69 8.00 12.75
C ASP A 392 -24.27 7.75 14.20
N VAL A 393 -24.24 6.49 14.63
CA VAL A 393 -23.71 6.12 15.96
C VAL A 393 -22.24 6.49 16.06
N LEU A 394 -21.42 6.15 15.06
CA LEU A 394 -20.01 6.52 15.04
C LEU A 394 -19.84 8.04 15.11
N ARG A 395 -20.59 8.79 14.30
CA ARG A 395 -20.59 10.26 14.29
C ARG A 395 -21.00 10.85 15.64
N SER A 396 -22.02 10.30 16.30
CA SER A 396 -22.45 10.76 17.63
C SER A 396 -21.40 10.53 18.72
N ARG A 397 -20.46 9.61 18.50
CA ARG A 397 -19.37 9.28 19.43
C ARG A 397 -18.08 10.04 19.14
N MET A 398 -17.98 10.68 17.98
CA MET A 398 -16.85 11.56 17.68
C MET A 398 -16.98 12.84 18.51
N GLY A 399 -16.08 12.99 19.49
CA GLY A 399 -15.98 14.17 20.34
C GLY A 399 -14.99 15.20 19.78
N ASP A 400 -14.19 15.78 20.68
CA ASP A 400 -13.08 16.67 20.33
C ASP A 400 -12.03 15.88 19.50
N PRO A 401 -11.64 16.38 18.30
CA PRO A 401 -10.58 15.79 17.50
C PRO A 401 -9.29 15.49 18.25
N GLN A 402 -8.92 16.29 19.26
CA GLN A 402 -7.71 16.08 20.06
C GLN A 402 -7.77 14.80 20.92
N THR A 403 -8.97 14.32 21.22
CA THR A 403 -9.21 13.10 21.98
C THR A 403 -9.55 11.90 21.09
N CYS A 404 -9.62 12.12 19.77
CA CYS A 404 -9.92 11.08 18.81
C CYS A 404 -8.87 9.95 18.93
N PRO A 405 -9.27 8.67 19.03
CA PRO A 405 -8.33 7.55 19.06
C PRO A 405 -7.35 7.51 17.88
N LEU A 406 -7.75 8.08 16.74
CA LEU A 406 -6.96 8.16 15.51
C LEU A 406 -6.04 9.38 15.44
N ALA A 407 -6.16 10.31 16.39
CA ALA A 407 -5.20 11.41 16.51
C ALA A 407 -3.81 10.82 16.75
N ASP A 408 -2.81 11.35 16.02
CA ASP A 408 -1.42 10.90 16.07
C ASP A 408 -1.18 9.43 15.67
N CYS A 409 -2.16 8.74 15.10
CA CYS A 409 -1.93 7.43 14.49
C CYS A 409 -1.20 7.59 13.14
N GLU A 410 -0.28 6.67 12.88
CA GLU A 410 0.50 6.60 11.65
C GLU A 410 0.20 5.28 10.94
N LEU A 411 0.17 5.32 9.62
CA LEU A 411 0.08 4.15 8.77
C LEU A 411 1.50 3.71 8.40
N GLU A 412 1.83 2.48 8.74
CA GLU A 412 3.12 1.88 8.39
C GLU A 412 3.06 1.31 6.97
N VAL A 413 4.09 1.58 6.17
CA VAL A 413 4.22 1.11 4.79
C VAL A 413 5.60 0.48 4.62
N GLN A 414 5.62 -0.70 4.02
CA GLN A 414 6.84 -1.34 3.53
C GLN A 414 7.02 -1.02 2.05
N LEU A 415 8.26 -0.73 1.66
CA LEU A 415 8.65 -0.56 0.26
C LEU A 415 9.80 -1.51 -0.05
N ILE A 416 9.74 -2.17 -1.21
CA ILE A 416 10.79 -3.07 -1.67
C ILE A 416 11.01 -2.91 -3.17
N ALA A 417 12.27 -2.93 -3.58
CA ALA A 417 12.69 -2.95 -4.98
C ALA A 417 13.40 -4.27 -5.26
N LEU A 418 12.84 -5.05 -6.19
CA LEU A 418 13.35 -6.34 -6.60
C LEU A 418 13.92 -6.27 -8.01
N ARG A 419 15.07 -6.87 -8.26
CA ARG A 419 15.65 -7.07 -9.59
C ARG A 419 15.52 -8.52 -10.02
N ARG A 420 15.07 -8.74 -11.26
CA ARG A 420 14.97 -10.08 -11.85
C ARG A 420 16.35 -10.62 -12.22
N LEU A 421 16.69 -11.83 -11.77
CA LEU A 421 17.96 -12.52 -12.08
C LEU A 421 18.03 -13.16 -13.46
#